data_AF-A0A914CFF3-F1
#
_entry.id   AF-A0A914CFF3-F1
#
_cell.length_a   1.000
_cell.length_b   1.000
_cell.length_c   1.000
_cell.angle_alpha   90.00
_cell.angle_beta   90.00
_cell.angle_gamma   90.00
#
_symmetry.space_group_name_H-M   'P 1'
#
loop_
_entity.id
_entity.type
_entity.pdbx_description
1 polymer ?
#
loop_
_entity_poly.entity_id
_entity_poly.type
_entity_poly.pdbx_seq_one_letter_code
_entity_poly.pdbx_strand_id
1 'polypeptide(L)'
;MICGYIFILLFLCFLCSVEGVAKFEITSISSSSIVVRMISASNVSRFEMDVTIYDLDRLREFRRTELSASRHDDQLFSFDGLTSDTWFCVRLIYRLFYRTPDGLSEISTKQVGLNFMNNISSRTVHSEKKL
;
A
#
# COMPACT_ATOMS: atom_id res chain seq x y z
N MET A 1 9.92 -18.01 -43.22
CA MET A 1 10.66 -17.09 -42.32
C MET A 1 9.78 -16.03 -41.64
N ILE A 2 8.57 -15.72 -42.13
CA ILE A 2 7.67 -14.69 -41.57
C ILE A 2 7.04 -15.11 -40.22
N CYS A 3 6.79 -16.40 -40.03
CA CYS A 3 6.16 -16.94 -38.81
C CYS A 3 7.01 -16.69 -37.53
N GLY A 4 8.34 -16.74 -37.62
CA GLY A 4 9.23 -16.49 -36.48
C GLY A 4 9.19 -15.04 -35.98
N TYR A 5 9.06 -14.06 -36.89
CA TYR A 5 8.96 -12.65 -36.52
C TYR A 5 7.63 -12.32 -35.83
N ILE A 6 6.54 -12.99 -36.21
CA ILE A 6 5.23 -12.83 -35.56
C ILE A 6 5.28 -13.37 -34.12
N PHE A 7 5.90 -14.53 -33.91
CA PHE A 7 6.11 -15.07 -32.56
C PHE A 7 6.99 -14.17 -31.69
N ILE A 8 8.05 -13.59 -32.25
CA ILE A 8 8.93 -12.65 -31.54
C ILE A 8 8.20 -11.35 -31.21
N LEU A 9 7.39 -10.81 -32.12
CA LEU A 9 6.56 -9.62 -31.87
C LEU A 9 5.49 -9.88 -30.81
N LEU A 10 4.82 -11.03 -30.86
CA LEU A 10 3.85 -11.43 -29.84
C LEU A 10 4.52 -11.63 -28.47
N PHE A 11 5.72 -12.20 -28.44
CA PHE A 11 6.50 -12.36 -27.21
C PHE A 11 6.97 -11.01 -26.64
N LEU A 12 7.44 -10.08 -27.48
CA LEU A 12 7.79 -8.73 -27.09
C LEU A 12 6.58 -7.92 -26.61
N CYS A 13 5.42 -8.07 -27.25
CA CYS A 13 4.17 -7.46 -26.79
C CYS A 13 3.73 -8.04 -25.44
N PHE A 14 3.94 -9.33 -25.20
CA PHE A 14 3.63 -9.96 -23.92
C PHE A 14 4.53 -9.48 -22.78
N LEU A 15 5.82 -9.25 -23.06
CA LEU A 15 6.76 -8.65 -22.10
C LEU A 15 6.46 -7.17 -21.79
N CYS A 16 5.72 -6.48 -22.64
CA CYS A 16 5.29 -5.10 -22.43
C CYS A 16 4.04 -4.96 -21.53
N SER A 17 3.51 -6.05 -20.99
CA SER A 17 2.21 -6.08 -20.34
C SER A 17 2.25 -5.77 -18.83
N VAL A 18 1.70 -4.60 -18.49
CA VAL A 18 1.06 -4.15 -17.22
C VAL A 18 1.94 -3.89 -15.99
N GLU A 19 2.64 -2.75 -15.97
CA GLU A 19 3.15 -2.11 -14.73
C GLU A 19 2.18 -1.03 -14.17
N GLY A 20 0.87 -1.20 -14.30
CA GLY A 20 -0.11 -0.15 -13.97
C GLY A 20 -0.73 -0.19 -12.56
N VAL A 21 -0.34 -1.16 -11.72
CA VAL A 21 -1.00 -1.42 -10.42
C VAL A 21 0.00 -1.35 -9.28
N ALA A 22 -0.16 -0.33 -8.43
CA ALA A 22 0.55 -0.29 -7.15
C ALA A 22 0.18 -1.48 -6.28
N LYS A 23 1.21 -2.09 -5.70
CA LYS A 23 1.11 -3.10 -4.65
C LYS A 23 1.39 -2.45 -3.32
N PHE A 24 0.65 -2.86 -2.29
CA PHE A 24 0.80 -2.39 -0.93
C PHE A 24 1.08 -3.56 0.00
N GLU A 25 1.97 -3.36 0.95
CA GLU A 25 2.38 -4.36 1.94
C GLU A 25 2.40 -3.73 3.33
N ILE A 26 1.97 -4.50 4.32
CA ILE A 26 2.12 -4.11 5.73
C ILE A 26 3.56 -4.38 6.13
N THR A 27 4.34 -3.35 6.39
CA THR A 27 5.76 -3.50 6.77
C THR A 27 5.97 -3.72 8.25
N SER A 28 5.12 -3.13 9.09
CA SER A 28 5.19 -3.31 10.54
C SER A 28 3.84 -3.04 11.18
N ILE A 29 3.57 -3.79 12.25
CA ILE A 29 2.43 -3.57 13.14
C ILE A 29 3.01 -3.37 14.53
N SER A 30 2.57 -2.33 15.24
CA SER A 30 2.84 -2.09 16.66
C SER A 30 1.53 -2.20 17.45
N SER A 31 1.58 -2.15 18.78
CA SER A 31 0.38 -2.20 19.64
C SER A 31 -0.65 -1.10 19.38
N SER A 32 -0.25 -0.02 18.72
CA SER A 32 -1.11 1.13 18.44
C SER A 32 -0.90 1.74 17.06
N SER A 33 -0.14 1.09 16.18
CA SER A 33 0.11 1.62 14.84
C SER A 33 0.35 0.55 13.79
N ILE A 34 0.14 0.92 12.54
CA ILE A 34 0.48 0.12 11.37
C ILE A 34 1.25 0.98 10.39
N VAL A 35 2.24 0.37 9.73
CA VAL A 35 2.97 0.98 8.64
C VAL A 35 2.72 0.18 7.37
N VAL A 36 2.26 0.86 6.33
CA VAL A 36 1.98 0.29 5.00
C VAL A 36 2.97 0.90 4.02
N ARG A 37 3.62 0.06 3.21
CA ARG A 37 4.51 0.48 2.13
C ARG A 37 3.88 0.21 0.77
N MET A 38 3.98 1.16 -0.14
CA MET A 38 3.73 0.92 -1.56
C MET A 38 5.01 0.39 -2.21
N ILE A 39 4.96 -0.81 -2.78
CA ILE A 39 6.17 -1.57 -3.23
C ILE A 39 6.31 -1.66 -4.76
N SER A 40 5.27 -1.34 -5.53
CA SER A 40 5.27 -1.50 -7.00
C SER A 40 4.77 -0.24 -7.69
N ALA A 41 5.53 0.84 -7.57
CA ALA A 41 5.17 2.16 -8.06
C ALA A 41 6.27 2.79 -8.94
N SER A 42 6.90 1.99 -9.79
CA SER A 42 7.80 2.49 -10.84
C SER A 42 7.09 3.60 -11.62
N ASN A 43 7.80 4.71 -11.88
CA ASN A 43 7.31 5.85 -12.67
C ASN A 43 6.09 6.63 -12.14
N VAL A 44 5.64 6.39 -10.90
CA VAL A 44 4.61 7.23 -10.25
C VAL A 44 5.21 8.57 -9.86
N SER A 45 4.70 9.65 -10.42
CA SER A 45 5.13 11.04 -10.13
C SER A 45 4.40 11.65 -8.93
N ARG A 46 3.12 11.32 -8.79
CA ARG A 46 2.22 11.79 -7.73
C ARG A 46 1.22 10.69 -7.43
N PHE A 47 0.75 10.65 -6.19
CA PHE A 47 -0.41 9.86 -5.81
C PHE A 47 -1.41 10.70 -5.01
N GLU A 48 -2.66 10.29 -5.09
CA GLU A 48 -3.72 10.67 -4.16
C GLU A 48 -4.33 9.39 -3.64
N MET A 49 -4.63 9.35 -2.35
CA MET A 49 -5.09 8.14 -1.69
C MET A 49 -6.04 8.49 -0.55
N ASP A 50 -7.17 7.82 -0.52
CA ASP A 50 -8.11 7.81 0.58
C ASP A 50 -7.98 6.49 1.33
N VAL A 51 -7.68 6.58 2.61
CA VAL A 51 -7.46 5.45 3.49
C VAL A 51 -8.58 5.40 4.51
N THR A 52 -9.34 4.31 4.51
CA THR A 52 -10.36 4.05 5.51
C THR A 52 -9.95 2.85 6.35
N ILE A 53 -9.89 3.02 7.66
CA ILE A 53 -9.64 1.97 8.64
C ILE A 53 -10.97 1.59 9.26
N TYR A 54 -11.33 0.32 9.19
CA TYR A 54 -12.51 -0.27 9.81
C TYR A 54 -12.10 -1.08 11.03
N ASP A 55 -12.82 -0.87 12.13
CA ASP A 55 -12.79 -1.76 13.29
C ASP A 55 -13.72 -2.94 12.97
N LEU A 56 -13.13 -4.13 12.83
CA LEU A 56 -13.84 -5.34 12.47
C LEU A 56 -14.59 -5.96 13.65
N ASP A 57 -14.21 -5.63 14.89
CA ASP A 57 -14.90 -6.11 16.09
C ASP A 57 -16.20 -5.33 16.31
N ARG A 58 -16.16 -4.02 16.02
CA ARG A 58 -17.33 -3.12 16.11
C ARG A 58 -18.09 -2.93 14.80
N LEU A 59 -17.60 -3.53 13.71
CA LEU A 59 -18.17 -3.47 12.36
C LEU A 59 -18.45 -2.02 11.90
N ARG A 60 -17.53 -1.09 12.21
CA ARG A 60 -17.71 0.33 11.90
C ARG A 60 -16.43 0.97 11.38
N GLU A 61 -16.59 2.09 10.70
CA GLU A 61 -15.45 2.95 10.37
C GLU A 61 -14.80 3.45 11.67
N PHE A 62 -13.49 3.24 11.77
CA PHE A 62 -12.67 3.73 12.87
C PHE A 62 -12.08 5.10 12.55
N ARG A 63 -11.49 5.23 11.35
CA ARG A 63 -10.86 6.47 10.89
C ARG A 63 -10.82 6.51 9.37
N ARG A 64 -10.94 7.70 8.80
CA ARG A 64 -10.64 7.99 7.40
C ARG A 64 -9.57 9.07 7.29
N THR A 65 -8.69 8.96 6.31
CA THR A 65 -7.58 9.90 6.09
C THR A 65 -7.27 10.02 4.61
N GLU A 66 -7.14 11.24 4.13
CA GLU A 66 -6.74 11.54 2.76
C GLU A 66 -5.24 11.89 2.73
N LEU A 67 -4.53 11.31 1.76
CA LEU A 67 -3.10 11.46 1.57
C LEU A 67 -2.84 11.88 0.12
N SER A 68 -2.03 12.90 -0.08
CA SER A 68 -1.54 13.28 -1.40
C SER A 68 -0.10 13.75 -1.29
N ALA A 69 0.76 13.30 -2.20
CA ALA A 69 2.15 13.73 -2.23
C ALA A 69 2.77 13.57 -3.63
N SER A 70 3.73 14.44 -3.93
CA SER A 70 4.69 14.26 -5.01
C SER A 70 5.83 13.33 -4.57
N ARG A 71 6.32 12.48 -5.47
CA ARG A 71 7.31 11.44 -5.12
C ARG A 71 8.65 12.09 -4.72
N HIS A 72 8.96 12.13 -3.41
CA HIS A 72 10.22 12.69 -2.94
C HIS A 72 11.10 11.82 -2.08
N ASP A 73 10.61 10.84 -1.32
CA ASP A 73 11.37 9.67 -0.83
C ASP A 73 10.42 8.85 0.08
N ASP A 74 10.56 7.52 0.02
CA ASP A 74 9.83 6.49 0.78
C ASP A 74 8.29 6.57 0.84
N GLN A 75 7.64 5.65 0.11
CA GLN A 75 6.19 5.46 0.11
C GLN A 75 5.72 4.65 1.34
N LEU A 76 6.10 5.12 2.53
CA LEU A 76 5.72 4.56 3.83
C LEU A 76 4.60 5.40 4.43
N PHE A 77 3.50 4.74 4.80
CA PHE A 77 2.33 5.35 5.40
C PHE A 77 2.13 4.79 6.80
N SER A 78 2.34 5.61 7.84
CA SER A 78 2.08 5.23 9.22
C SER A 78 0.69 5.70 9.66
N PHE A 79 0.00 4.82 10.39
CA PHE A 79 -1.32 5.07 10.93
C PHE A 79 -1.31 4.73 12.41
N ASP A 80 -1.17 5.75 13.26
CA ASP A 80 -1.08 5.61 14.72
C ASP A 80 -2.45 5.70 15.41
N GLY A 81 -2.50 5.43 16.72
CA GLY A 81 -3.71 5.55 17.54
C GLY A 81 -4.70 4.38 17.39
N LEU A 82 -4.25 3.23 16.91
CA LEU A 82 -5.06 2.02 16.86
C LEU A 82 -5.30 1.45 18.26
N THR A 83 -6.46 0.82 18.45
CA THR A 83 -6.77 0.11 19.70
C THR A 83 -6.02 -1.22 19.70
N SER A 84 -5.38 -1.55 20.82
CA SER A 84 -4.70 -2.84 21.00
C SER A 84 -5.70 -4.00 20.97
N ASP A 85 -5.24 -5.18 20.57
CA ASP A 85 -6.00 -6.43 20.55
C ASP A 85 -7.32 -6.35 19.76
N THR A 86 -7.37 -5.48 18.75
CA THR A 86 -8.53 -5.26 17.87
C THR A 86 -8.19 -5.68 16.43
N TRP A 87 -9.16 -6.28 15.73
CA TRP A 87 -9.03 -6.57 14.30
C TRP A 87 -9.36 -5.33 13.46
N PHE A 88 -8.48 -5.00 12.52
CA PHE A 88 -8.68 -3.89 11.60
C PHE A 88 -8.64 -4.34 10.14
N CYS A 89 -9.45 -3.67 9.32
CA CYS A 89 -9.36 -3.70 7.87
C CYS A 89 -8.98 -2.30 7.37
N VAL A 90 -7.96 -2.22 6.53
CA VAL A 90 -7.53 -1.00 5.86
C VAL A 90 -7.98 -1.09 4.41
N ARG A 91 -8.83 -0.15 4.00
CA ARG A 91 -9.21 0.07 2.61
C ARG A 91 -8.44 1.26 2.06
N LEU A 92 -7.76 1.04 0.94
CA LEU A 92 -7.00 2.04 0.21
C LEU A 92 -7.69 2.27 -1.13
N ILE A 93 -8.17 3.48 -1.37
CA ILE A 93 -8.65 3.93 -2.69
C ILE A 93 -7.62 4.93 -3.19
N TYR A 94 -6.98 4.67 -4.33
CA TYR A 94 -5.87 5.49 -4.77
C TYR A 94 -5.94 5.83 -6.25
N ARG A 95 -5.34 6.97 -6.58
CA ARG A 95 -5.16 7.53 -7.91
C ARG A 95 -3.68 7.82 -8.12
N LEU A 96 -3.06 7.13 -9.06
CA LEU A 96 -1.65 7.31 -9.40
C LEU A 96 -1.51 8.11 -10.68
N PHE A 97 -0.53 9.01 -10.69
CA PHE A 97 -0.16 9.81 -11.83
C PHE A 97 1.22 9.37 -12.31
N TYR A 98 1.28 8.73 -13.47
CA TYR A 98 2.53 8.26 -14.05
C TYR A 98 3.15 9.34 -14.94
N ARG A 99 4.48 9.46 -14.91
CA ARG A 99 5.20 10.32 -15.86
C ARG A 99 5.54 9.47 -17.09
N THR A 100 4.93 9.78 -18.23
CA THR A 100 5.37 9.22 -19.51
C THR A 100 6.59 9.99 -20.06
N PRO A 101 7.38 9.37 -20.96
CA PRO A 101 8.52 10.03 -21.61
C PRO A 101 8.14 11.32 -22.35
N ASP A 102 6.89 11.40 -22.84
CA ASP A 102 6.36 12.53 -23.60
C ASP A 102 5.81 13.66 -22.71
N GLY A 103 5.96 13.55 -21.38
CA GLY A 103 5.46 14.52 -20.41
C GLY A 103 3.95 14.45 -20.14
N LEU A 104 3.24 13.50 -20.76
CA LEU A 104 1.83 13.26 -20.48
C LEU A 104 1.66 12.47 -19.17
N SER A 105 0.66 12.84 -18.37
CA SER A 105 0.35 12.11 -17.14
C SER A 105 -0.75 11.07 -17.39
N GLU A 106 -0.42 9.79 -17.28
CA GLU A 106 -1.42 8.73 -17.28
C GLU A 106 -1.99 8.56 -15.86
N ILE A 107 -3.32 8.40 -15.75
CA ILE A 107 -4.03 8.30 -14.47
C ILE A 107 -4.61 6.91 -14.33
N SER A 108 -4.30 6.22 -13.23
CA SER A 108 -4.90 4.94 -12.86
C SER A 108 -5.57 5.05 -11.48
N THR A 109 -6.86 4.78 -11.43
CA THR A 109 -7.65 4.71 -10.18
C THR A 109 -7.95 3.26 -9.85
N LYS A 110 -7.62 2.83 -8.62
CA LYS A 110 -7.79 1.44 -8.15
C LYS A 110 -8.11 1.41 -6.64
N GLN A 111 -8.48 0.23 -6.15
CA GLN A 111 -8.75 0.00 -4.72
C GLN A 111 -8.11 -1.31 -4.25
N VAL A 112 -7.64 -1.34 -3.00
CA VAL A 112 -7.05 -2.51 -2.32
C VAL A 112 -7.56 -2.56 -0.88
N GLY A 113 -7.81 -3.77 -0.38
CA GLY A 113 -8.12 -4.04 1.04
C GLY A 113 -7.03 -4.88 1.69
N LEU A 114 -6.64 -4.53 2.91
CA LEU A 114 -5.64 -5.22 3.73
C LEU A 114 -6.24 -5.49 5.11
N ASN A 115 -6.17 -6.73 5.60
CA ASN A 115 -6.67 -7.10 6.93
C ASN A 115 -5.50 -7.43 7.86
N PHE A 116 -5.55 -6.98 9.11
CA PHE A 116 -4.55 -7.32 10.13
C PHE A 116 -5.13 -7.34 11.54
N MET A 117 -4.50 -8.12 12.41
CA MET A 117 -4.79 -8.12 13.84
C MET A 117 -3.74 -7.29 14.55
N ASN A 118 -4.18 -6.34 15.37
CA ASN A 118 -3.27 -5.55 16.20
C ASN A 118 -2.93 -6.31 17.49
N ASN A 119 -2.10 -7.36 17.40
CA ASN A 119 -1.78 -8.26 18.51
C ASN A 119 -0.36 -8.08 19.07
N ILE A 120 0.08 -6.85 19.28
CA ILE A 120 1.22 -6.63 20.17
C ILE A 120 0.69 -6.28 21.54
N SER A 121 0.27 -7.33 22.27
CA SER A 121 0.08 -7.22 23.71
C SER A 121 1.38 -6.72 24.33
N SER A 122 1.28 -5.75 25.23
CA SER A 122 2.38 -5.14 25.99
C SER A 122 3.02 -6.14 26.99
N ARG A 123 3.53 -7.26 26.49
CA ARG A 123 4.21 -8.30 27.26
C ARG A 123 5.64 -8.50 26.79
N THR A 124 6.54 -7.68 27.36
CA THR A 124 7.98 -7.95 27.58
C THR A 124 8.61 -6.67 28.17
N VAL A 125 9.28 -6.59 29.32
CA VAL A 125 9.72 -7.54 30.37
C VAL A 125 9.84 -6.72 31.66
N HIS A 126 9.13 -7.08 32.73
CA HIS A 126 9.49 -6.63 34.08
C HIS A 126 10.74 -7.43 34.46
N SER A 127 11.92 -6.90 34.14
CA SER A 127 13.17 -7.50 34.62
C SER A 127 13.23 -7.19 36.11
N GLU A 128 12.97 -8.22 36.92
CA GLU A 128 13.31 -8.24 38.33
C GLU A 128 14.75 -7.72 38.48
N LYS A 129 14.90 -6.65 39.27
CA LYS A 129 16.18 -6.32 39.88
C LYS A 129 16.50 -7.46 40.85
N LYS A 130 17.45 -8.32 40.49
CA LYS A 130 18.19 -9.09 41.49
C LYS A 130 19.36 -8.23 41.99
N LEU A 131 19.31 -7.98 43.29
CA LEU A 131 20.39 -7.46 44.13
C LEU A 131 21.69 -8.24 43.92
#